data_AF-A0AAW7A6F2-F1
#
_entry.id   AF-A0AAW7A6F2-F1
#
_cell.length_a   1.000
_cell.length_b   1.000
_cell.length_c   1.000
_cell.angle_alpha   90.00
_cell.angle_beta   90.00
_cell.angle_gamma   90.00
#
_symmetry.space_group_name_H-M   'P 1'
#
loop_
_entity.id
_entity.type
_entity.pdbx_description
1 polymer ?
#
loop_
_entity_poly.entity_id
_entity_poly.type
_entity_poly.pdbx_seq_one_letter_code
_entity_poly.pdbx_strand_id
1 'polypeptide(L)'
;MKASELISTLNHLPADTDPDIVMGEAWLPERLIGTQLDGDMLFLHFDNAPEDGQGDEEGRGFVEHEIDLIRTRLQQILDEDSDNASKADAMLGLFLMGHELSSSQVIEILEEEADT
;
A
#
# COMPACT_ATOMS: atom_id res chain seq x y z
N MET A 1 1.06 13.54 21.06
CA MET A 1 0.13 13.76 22.19
C MET A 1 0.73 13.10 23.43
N LYS A 2 0.69 13.75 24.60
CA LYS A 2 1.07 13.13 25.89
C LYS A 2 -0.13 12.42 26.52
N ALA A 3 0.11 11.44 27.39
CA ALA A 3 -0.96 10.70 28.06
C ALA A 3 -1.94 11.64 28.82
N SER A 4 -1.44 12.74 29.39
CA SER A 4 -2.26 13.75 30.05
C SER A 4 -3.25 14.46 29.12
N GLU A 5 -2.86 14.69 27.87
CA GLU A 5 -3.74 15.30 26.87
C GLU A 5 -4.83 14.33 26.44
N LEU A 6 -4.47 13.06 26.22
CA LEU A 6 -5.42 12.00 25.90
C LEU A 6 -6.47 11.81 27.01
N ILE A 7 -6.03 11.77 28.29
CA ILE A 7 -6.93 11.70 29.45
C ILE A 7 -7.91 12.87 29.45
N SER A 8 -7.43 14.09 29.14
CA SER A 8 -8.30 15.26 29.03
C SER A 8 -9.37 15.03 27.96
N THR A 9 -9.00 14.58 26.76
CA THR A 9 -9.96 14.29 25.69
C THR A 9 -10.99 13.22 26.09
N LEU A 10 -10.56 12.13 26.73
CA LEU A 10 -11.46 11.06 27.19
C LEU A 10 -12.46 11.55 28.23
N ASN A 11 -12.04 12.44 29.15
CA ASN A 11 -12.92 13.04 30.16
C ASN A 11 -13.98 14.00 29.59
N HIS A 12 -13.82 14.45 28.34
CA HIS A 12 -14.80 15.32 27.66
C HIS A 12 -15.81 14.53 26.79
N LEU A 13 -15.72 13.20 26.75
CA LEU A 13 -16.71 12.38 26.05
C LEU A 13 -18.08 12.46 26.76
N PRO A 14 -19.20 12.36 26.02
CA PRO A 14 -20.52 12.34 26.62
C PRO A 14 -20.67 11.16 27.61
N ALA A 15 -21.25 11.43 28.77
CA ALA A 15 -21.35 10.46 29.88
C ALA A 15 -22.22 9.23 29.57
N ASP A 16 -23.00 9.28 28.49
CA ASP A 16 -23.88 8.21 28.00
C ASP A 16 -23.28 7.41 26.83
N THR A 17 -22.01 7.66 26.49
CA THR A 17 -21.28 6.92 25.45
C THR A 17 -20.05 6.21 26.00
N ASP A 18 -19.90 4.94 25.61
CA ASP A 18 -18.73 4.10 25.87
C ASP A 18 -18.14 3.68 24.50
N PRO A 19 -17.45 4.58 23.79
CA PRO A 19 -16.94 4.30 22.46
C PRO A 19 -15.71 3.40 22.52
N ASP A 20 -15.59 2.50 21.54
CA ASP A 20 -14.35 1.77 21.31
C ASP A 20 -13.22 2.73 20.96
N ILE A 21 -12.05 2.54 21.56
CA ILE A 21 -10.84 3.25 21.15
C ILE A 21 -10.32 2.56 19.90
N VAL A 22 -10.32 3.30 18.79
CA VAL A 22 -9.90 2.79 17.49
C VAL A 22 -8.80 3.64 16.86
N MET A 23 -8.06 3.05 15.93
CA MET A 23 -7.18 3.74 15.00
C MET A 23 -7.47 3.31 13.56
N GLY A 24 -6.80 3.94 12.59
CA GLY A 24 -7.01 3.68 11.17
C GLY A 24 -8.13 4.53 10.56
N GLU A 25 -8.66 4.07 9.43
CA GLU A 25 -9.70 4.77 8.67
C GLU A 25 -11.10 4.43 9.19
N ALA A 26 -12.06 5.34 9.04
CA ALA A 26 -13.43 5.13 9.52
C ALA A 26 -14.14 3.93 8.88
N TRP A 27 -13.70 3.50 7.68
CA TRP A 27 -14.26 2.36 6.96
C TRP A 27 -13.61 1.02 7.33
N LEU A 28 -12.46 1.05 8.03
CA LEU A 28 -11.74 -0.12 8.54
C LEU A 28 -11.01 0.24 9.84
N PRO A 29 -11.74 0.44 10.95
CA PRO A 29 -11.14 0.79 12.22
C PRO A 29 -10.53 -0.45 12.90
N GLU A 30 -9.32 -0.29 13.41
CA GLU A 30 -8.65 -1.26 14.29
C GLU A 30 -8.95 -0.86 15.74
N ARG A 31 -9.40 -1.80 16.56
CA ARG A 31 -9.83 -1.61 17.95
C ARG A 31 -8.70 -1.90 18.92
N LEU A 32 -8.56 -1.06 19.94
CA LEU A 32 -7.58 -1.25 20.99
C LEU A 32 -7.93 -2.49 21.83
N ILE A 33 -7.10 -3.52 21.78
CA ILE A 33 -7.26 -4.77 22.54
C ILE A 33 -6.34 -4.87 23.75
N GLY A 34 -5.30 -4.04 23.82
CA GLY A 34 -4.34 -4.09 24.92
C GLY A 34 -3.53 -2.81 25.07
N THR A 35 -3.02 -2.59 26.28
CA THR A 35 -2.08 -1.50 26.55
C THR A 35 -0.95 -2.00 27.43
N GLN A 36 0.24 -1.44 27.24
CA GLN A 36 1.41 -1.74 28.06
C GLN A 36 2.17 -0.46 28.35
N LEU A 37 2.46 -0.19 29.63
CA LEU A 37 3.34 0.90 30.04
C LEU A 37 4.76 0.36 30.21
N ASP A 38 5.72 0.94 29.51
CA ASP A 38 7.14 0.67 29.68
C ASP A 38 7.90 1.99 29.86
N GLY A 39 8.37 2.23 31.08
CA GLY A 39 8.97 3.51 31.47
C GLY A 39 7.99 4.68 31.31
N ASP A 40 8.35 5.63 30.45
CA ASP A 40 7.55 6.80 30.10
C ASP A 40 6.78 6.66 28.76
N MET A 41 6.77 5.45 28.18
CA MET A 41 6.10 5.11 26.92
C MET A 41 4.86 4.24 27.17
N LEU A 42 3.71 4.66 26.65
CA LEU A 42 2.48 3.89 26.62
C LEU A 42 2.31 3.23 25.25
N PHE A 43 2.42 1.92 25.20
CA PHE A 43 2.16 1.09 24.03
C PHE A 43 0.68 0.73 23.96
N LEU A 44 0.12 0.81 22.76
CA LEU A 44 -1.26 0.53 22.43
C LEU A 44 -1.28 -0.60 21.39
N HIS A 45 -1.98 -1.69 21.69
CA HIS A 45 -2.10 -2.86 20.83
C HIS A 45 -3.51 -2.94 20.28
N PHE A 46 -3.65 -2.97 18.96
CA PHE A 46 -4.94 -3.01 18.28
C PHE A 46 -5.20 -4.41 17.69
N ASP A 47 -6.46 -4.76 17.46
CA ASP A 47 -6.80 -5.99 16.76
C ASP A 47 -6.43 -5.83 15.28
N ASN A 48 -5.24 -6.32 14.95
CA ASN A 48 -4.93 -6.59 13.56
C ASN A 48 -6.02 -7.56 13.06
N ALA A 49 -6.84 -7.11 12.11
CA ALA A 49 -7.45 -8.02 11.14
C ALA A 49 -6.33 -8.96 10.69
N PRO A 50 -6.57 -10.29 10.64
CA PRO A 50 -5.52 -11.30 10.66
C PRO A 50 -4.34 -10.86 9.80
N GLU A 51 -3.18 -10.69 10.44
CA GLU A 51 -1.93 -10.80 9.73
C GLU A 51 -1.89 -12.22 9.20
N ASP A 52 -2.35 -12.41 7.97
CA ASP A 52 -1.86 -13.51 7.16
C ASP A 52 -0.36 -13.27 7.05
N GLY A 53 0.41 -13.97 7.86
CA GLY A 53 1.87 -13.90 7.79
C GLY A 53 2.36 -14.30 6.40
N GLN A 54 2.66 -13.31 5.57
CA GLN A 54 3.50 -13.31 4.35
C GLN A 54 4.00 -11.86 4.25
N GLY A 55 5.20 -11.54 4.74
CA GLY A 55 6.37 -11.42 3.87
C GLY A 55 6.22 -10.22 2.92
N ASP A 56 6.86 -9.09 3.25
CA ASP A 56 7.18 -7.93 2.39
C ASP A 56 6.13 -7.48 1.33
N GLU A 57 5.64 -6.25 1.47
CA GLU A 57 5.27 -5.38 0.34
C GLU A 57 4.37 -5.99 -0.78
N GLU A 58 3.23 -6.61 -0.47
CA GLU A 58 2.23 -6.86 -1.52
C GLU A 58 1.41 -5.60 -1.83
N GLY A 59 2.00 -4.78 -2.69
CA GLY A 59 1.34 -4.07 -3.80
C GLY A 59 0.11 -3.22 -3.47
N ARG A 60 0.26 -1.90 -3.62
CA ARG A 60 -0.84 -0.96 -3.92
C ARG A 60 -1.71 -1.40 -5.12
N GLY A 61 -1.26 -2.41 -5.88
CA GLY A 61 -1.78 -2.75 -7.20
C GLY A 61 -1.48 -1.64 -8.19
N PHE A 62 -1.73 -1.89 -9.47
CA PHE A 62 -1.72 -0.82 -10.46
C PHE A 62 -3.05 -0.05 -10.40
N VAL A 63 -3.01 1.27 -10.28
CA VAL A 63 -4.22 2.11 -10.45
C VAL A 63 -4.54 2.34 -11.93
N GLU A 64 -5.72 2.91 -12.23
CA GLU A 64 -6.21 3.06 -13.62
C GLU A 64 -5.18 3.71 -14.57
N HIS A 65 -4.52 4.79 -14.12
CA HIS A 65 -3.47 5.46 -14.90
C HIS A 65 -2.26 4.56 -15.21
N GLU A 66 -1.84 3.75 -14.24
CA GLU A 66 -0.70 2.84 -14.37
C GLU A 66 -1.04 1.65 -15.30
N ILE A 67 -2.29 1.17 -15.24
CA ILE A 67 -2.82 0.18 -16.18
C ILE A 67 -2.82 0.73 -17.61
N ASP A 68 -3.21 2.00 -17.79
CA ASP A 68 -3.19 2.65 -19.09
C ASP A 68 -1.77 2.84 -19.64
N LEU A 69 -0.80 3.13 -18.77
CA LEU A 69 0.61 3.20 -19.15
C LEU A 69 1.13 1.83 -19.64
N ILE A 70 0.89 0.77 -18.88
CA ILE A 70 1.28 -0.61 -19.26
C ILE A 70 0.60 -1.01 -20.58
N ARG A 71 -0.70 -0.71 -20.72
CA ARG A 71 -1.45 -0.97 -21.96
C ARG A 71 -0.82 -0.25 -23.16
N THR A 72 -0.47 1.02 -22.99
CA THR A 72 0.17 1.83 -24.02
C THR A 72 1.51 1.22 -24.42
N ARG A 73 2.33 0.79 -23.46
CA ARG A 73 3.61 0.14 -23.74
C ARG A 73 3.46 -1.18 -24.50
N LEU A 74 2.51 -2.01 -24.09
CA LEU A 74 2.22 -3.27 -24.79
C LEU A 74 1.76 -3.03 -26.23
N GLN A 75 0.93 -2.00 -26.47
CA GLN A 75 0.53 -1.62 -27.82
C GLN A 75 1.72 -1.16 -28.65
N GLN A 76 2.63 -0.35 -28.09
CA GLN A 76 3.86 0.06 -28.78
C GLN A 76 4.72 -1.13 -29.21
N ILE A 77 4.94 -2.10 -28.32
CA ILE A 77 5.71 -3.33 -28.63
C ILE A 77 5.04 -4.12 -29.76
N LEU A 78 3.71 -4.21 -29.75
CA LEU A 78 2.96 -4.92 -30.78
C LEU A 78 3.00 -4.21 -32.14
N ASP A 79 2.96 -2.88 -32.14
CA ASP A 79 2.92 -2.04 -33.35
C ASP A 79 4.31 -1.74 -33.94
N GLU A 80 5.38 -1.96 -33.16
CA GLU A 80 6.75 -1.75 -33.62
C GLU A 80 7.09 -2.63 -34.86
N ASP A 81 7.82 -2.06 -35.82
CA ASP A 81 8.29 -2.80 -37.00
C ASP A 81 9.53 -3.65 -36.65
N SER A 82 9.31 -4.63 -35.77
CA SER A 82 10.31 -5.57 -35.27
C SER A 82 9.85 -7.03 -35.48
N ASP A 83 10.79 -7.96 -35.48
CA ASP A 83 10.47 -9.37 -35.64
C ASP A 83 9.75 -9.95 -34.41
N ASN A 84 9.07 -11.08 -34.58
CA ASN A 84 8.32 -11.71 -33.49
C ASN A 84 9.21 -12.14 -32.31
N ALA A 85 10.50 -12.37 -32.53
CA ALA A 85 11.42 -12.76 -31.47
C ALA A 85 11.72 -11.55 -30.57
N SER A 86 12.01 -10.40 -31.18
CA SER A 86 12.26 -9.13 -30.48
C SER A 86 11.04 -8.69 -29.66
N LYS A 87 9.82 -8.85 -30.21
CA LYS A 87 8.57 -8.59 -29.48
C LYS A 87 8.37 -9.52 -28.29
N ALA A 88 8.69 -10.82 -28.47
CA ALA A 88 8.61 -11.79 -27.39
C ALA A 88 9.60 -11.47 -26.26
N ASP A 89 10.82 -11.05 -26.61
CA ASP A 89 11.85 -10.64 -25.64
C ASP A 89 11.43 -9.38 -24.87
N ALA A 90 10.84 -8.39 -25.56
CA ALA A 90 10.33 -7.18 -24.91
C ALA A 90 9.17 -7.48 -23.94
N MET A 91 8.22 -8.35 -24.34
CA MET A 91 7.14 -8.79 -23.46
C MET A 91 7.65 -9.60 -22.27
N LEU A 92 8.65 -10.46 -22.48
CA LEU A 92 9.30 -11.20 -21.41
C LEU A 92 9.97 -10.27 -20.41
N GLY A 93 10.65 -9.21 -20.90
CA GLY A 93 11.24 -8.17 -20.06
C GLY A 93 10.21 -7.48 -19.16
N LEU A 94 9.08 -7.05 -19.72
CA LEU A 94 7.97 -6.47 -18.94
C LEU A 94 7.45 -7.42 -17.86
N PHE A 95 7.29 -8.70 -18.20
CA PHE A 95 6.81 -9.71 -17.26
C PHE A 95 7.78 -9.95 -16.11
N LEU A 96 9.09 -10.04 -16.41
CA LEU A 96 10.12 -10.22 -15.39
C LEU A 96 10.22 -9.00 -14.47
N MET A 97 10.17 -7.77 -15.03
CA MET A 97 10.14 -6.55 -14.22
C MET A 97 8.96 -6.52 -13.24
N GLY A 98 7.77 -6.92 -13.68
CA GLY A 98 6.59 -7.00 -12.81
C GLY A 98 6.66 -8.05 -11.71
N HIS A 99 7.57 -9.04 -11.81
CA HIS A 99 7.78 -10.07 -10.80
C HIS A 99 8.97 -9.76 -9.87
N GLU A 100 9.97 -9.04 -10.37
CA GLU A 100 11.20 -8.74 -9.63
C GLU A 100 11.15 -7.40 -8.88
N LEU A 101 10.29 -6.47 -9.31
CA LEU A 101 10.21 -5.10 -8.79
C LEU A 101 8.83 -4.78 -8.22
N SER A 102 8.75 -3.78 -7.35
CA SER A 102 7.47 -3.28 -6.86
C SER A 102 6.71 -2.53 -7.96
N SER A 103 5.37 -2.48 -7.87
CA SER A 103 4.54 -1.82 -8.87
C SER A 103 4.97 -0.36 -9.14
N SER A 104 5.39 0.39 -8.12
CA SER A 104 5.86 1.78 -8.31
C SER A 104 7.18 1.86 -9.08
N GLN A 105 8.11 0.93 -8.83
CA GLN A 105 9.39 0.89 -9.53
C GLN A 105 9.21 0.54 -11.00
N VAL A 106 8.28 -0.37 -11.32
CA VAL A 106 7.94 -0.70 -12.70
C VAL A 106 7.40 0.53 -13.44
N ILE A 107 6.52 1.30 -12.79
CA ILE A 107 5.93 2.50 -13.44
C ILE A 107 6.98 3.59 -13.66
N GLU A 108 7.85 3.85 -12.70
CA GLU A 108 8.95 4.82 -12.86
C GLU A 108 9.82 4.49 -14.08
N ILE A 109 10.18 3.21 -14.26
CA ILE A 109 10.95 2.77 -15.43
C ILE A 109 10.17 2.98 -16.73
N LEU A 110 8.87 2.66 -16.74
CA LEU A 110 8.03 2.82 -17.94
C LEU A 110 7.81 4.29 -18.33
N GLU A 111 7.76 5.20 -17.37
CA GLU A 111 7.67 6.64 -17.62
C GLU A 111 8.98 7.19 -18.19
N GLU A 112 10.14 6.77 -17.68
CA GLU A 112 11.46 7.17 -18.22
C GLU A 112 11.66 6.74 -19.68
N GLU A 113 11.20 5.54 -20.04
CA GLU A 113 11.24 5.05 -21.43
C GLU A 113 10.28 5.80 -22.37
N ALA A 114 9.22 6.42 -21.86
CA ALA A 114 8.26 7.15 -22.68
C ALA A 114 8.73 8.57 -23.05
N ASP A 115 9.64 9.15 -22.25
CA ASP A 115 10.19 10.50 -22.43
C ASP A 115 11.48 10.55 -23.28
N THR A 116 11.93 9.41 -23.83
CA THR A 116 13.13 9.29 -24.69
C THR A 116 12.81 8.93 -26.14
#